data_AF-X0ZX80-F1
#
_entry.id   AF-X0ZX80-F1
#
_cell.length_a   1.000
_cell.length_b   1.000
_cell.length_c   1.000
_cell.angle_alpha   90.00
_cell.angle_beta   90.00
_cell.angle_gamma   90.00
#
_symmetry.space_group_name_H-M   'P 1'
#
loop_
_entity.id
_entity.type
_entity.pdbx_description
1 polymer ?
#
loop_
_entity_poly.entity_id
_entity_poly.type
_entity_poly.pdbx_seq_one_letter_code
_entity_poly.pdbx_strand_id
1 'polypeptide(L)'
;ITNKINLLAMHTNYDLAEGGLNDYVANLLGIKKIAPLQSSSEKIFKFAVYVPIQHADRIGEAIFKAGAGKIGKYTETSFNISGKGTFKPMEGTNPFIGKIGERENVEEIKIETVVTERDLDSVVQAMKDNHPYEEPAYDVYELKTKSSYGIGIFGEIDREVEISKFSLEVKNKLRARYVRLIKSNNRKIRKVALCTGSGGSLLEQVNNKDADLYITGDITYHTALRAKELGLNVLDVEHFDTEKFFVEALYNQLIKYKIPQDILIKSKKMKSPYKLL
;
A
#
# COMPACT_ATOMS: atom_id res chain seq x y z
N ILE A 1 -12.05 -8.83 -27.30
CA ILE A 1 -11.65 -7.88 -28.36
C ILE A 1 -12.85 -7.48 -29.22
N THR A 2 -13.57 -8.42 -29.84
CA THR A 2 -14.76 -8.15 -30.69
C THR A 2 -15.86 -7.30 -30.02
N ASN A 3 -16.10 -7.50 -28.72
CA ASN A 3 -17.09 -6.75 -27.96
C ASN A 3 -16.59 -5.39 -27.42
N LYS A 4 -15.37 -4.95 -27.76
CA LYS A 4 -14.76 -3.69 -27.30
C LYS A 4 -14.79 -3.50 -25.76
N ILE A 5 -14.66 -4.60 -25.02
CA ILE A 5 -14.58 -4.60 -23.55
C ILE A 5 -13.11 -4.49 -23.14
N ASN A 6 -12.80 -3.52 -22.30
CA ASN A 6 -11.52 -3.40 -21.63
C ASN A 6 -11.54 -4.23 -20.34
N LEU A 7 -10.47 -4.99 -20.08
CA LEU A 7 -10.30 -5.77 -18.86
C LEU A 7 -9.12 -5.20 -18.08
N LEU A 8 -9.38 -4.77 -16.85
CA LEU A 8 -8.36 -4.37 -15.90
C LEU A 8 -8.26 -5.44 -14.82
N ALA A 9 -7.02 -5.83 -14.47
CA ALA A 9 -6.76 -6.76 -13.38
C ALA A 9 -6.19 -5.99 -12.17
N MET A 10 -6.87 -6.07 -11.05
CA MET A 10 -6.35 -5.68 -9.74
C MET A 10 -6.28 -6.95 -8.91
N HIS A 11 -5.06 -7.40 -8.62
CA HIS A 11 -4.76 -8.67 -7.98
C HIS A 11 -4.01 -8.37 -6.68
N THR A 12 -2.76 -8.81 -6.56
CA THR A 12 -1.89 -8.55 -5.40
C THR A 12 -1.72 -7.08 -5.07
N ASN A 13 -1.80 -6.16 -6.04
CA ASN A 13 -1.77 -4.73 -5.78
C ASN A 13 -2.96 -4.26 -4.92
N TYR A 14 -4.13 -4.87 -5.07
CA TYR A 14 -5.29 -4.57 -4.22
C TYR A 14 -5.21 -5.26 -2.85
N ASP A 15 -4.54 -6.41 -2.75
CA ASP A 15 -4.27 -7.07 -1.47
C ASP A 15 -3.28 -6.31 -0.59
N LEU A 16 -2.33 -5.61 -1.22
CA LEU A 16 -1.30 -4.77 -0.58
C LEU A 16 -1.82 -3.39 -0.16
N ALA A 17 -2.83 -2.88 -0.87
CA ALA A 17 -3.29 -1.51 -0.74
C ALA A 17 -3.98 -1.24 0.61
N GLU A 18 -3.82 -0.03 1.12
CA GLU A 18 -4.61 0.44 2.26
C GLU A 18 -6.10 0.52 1.87
N GLY A 19 -6.97 -0.08 2.68
CA GLY A 19 -8.38 -0.25 2.37
C GLY A 19 -8.66 -1.32 1.30
N GLY A 20 -7.66 -2.14 1.01
CA GLY A 20 -7.74 -3.28 0.10
C GLY A 20 -8.55 -4.45 0.65
N LEU A 21 -8.44 -5.60 -0.02
CA LEU A 21 -9.23 -6.80 0.31
C LEU A 21 -8.95 -7.32 1.73
N ASN A 22 -7.67 -7.39 2.11
CA ASN A 22 -7.25 -7.78 3.45
C ASN A 22 -7.86 -6.89 4.55
N ASP A 23 -7.83 -5.57 4.35
CA ASP A 23 -8.44 -4.60 5.28
C ASP A 23 -9.96 -4.75 5.34
N TYR A 24 -10.61 -4.98 4.20
CA TYR A 24 -12.06 -5.20 4.13
C TYR A 24 -12.47 -6.44 4.93
N VAL A 25 -11.78 -7.57 4.73
CA VAL A 25 -12.07 -8.83 5.45
C VAL A 25 -11.74 -8.72 6.94
N ALA A 26 -10.63 -8.04 7.31
CA ALA A 26 -10.32 -7.77 8.71
C ALA A 26 -11.44 -7.00 9.40
N ASN A 27 -11.96 -5.94 8.76
CA ASN A 27 -13.08 -5.16 9.28
C ASN A 27 -14.36 -5.99 9.44
N LEU A 28 -14.70 -6.85 8.47
CA LEU A 28 -15.84 -7.78 8.60
C LEU A 28 -15.69 -8.69 9.83
N LEU A 29 -14.48 -9.20 10.05
CA LEU A 29 -14.16 -10.08 11.16
C LEU A 29 -14.07 -9.34 12.51
N GLY A 30 -13.94 -8.01 12.50
CA GLY A 30 -13.77 -7.19 13.70
C GLY A 30 -12.32 -7.20 14.22
N ILE A 31 -11.36 -7.43 13.32
CA ILE A 31 -9.93 -7.39 13.61
C ILE A 31 -9.46 -5.95 13.44
N LYS A 32 -8.95 -5.35 14.51
CA LYS A 32 -8.32 -4.02 14.48
C LYS A 32 -6.89 -4.16 14.00
N LYS A 33 -6.59 -3.66 12.81
CA LYS A 33 -5.24 -3.69 12.21
C LYS A 33 -4.26 -2.90 13.07
N ILE A 34 -3.14 -3.54 13.41
CA ILE A 34 -1.98 -2.92 14.06
C ILE A 34 -0.87 -2.70 13.02
N ALA A 35 -0.63 -3.67 12.15
CA ALA A 35 0.43 -3.63 11.14
C ALA A 35 0.12 -4.59 9.97
N PRO A 36 0.79 -4.47 8.81
CA PRO A 36 0.80 -5.55 7.81
C PRO A 36 1.59 -6.77 8.32
N LEU A 37 1.35 -7.96 7.74
CA LEU A 37 2.18 -9.15 8.03
C LEU A 37 3.57 -8.98 7.46
N GLN A 38 3.64 -8.52 6.21
CA GLN A 38 4.87 -8.14 5.54
C GLN A 38 4.66 -6.77 4.89
N SER A 39 5.45 -5.77 5.32
CA SER A 39 5.39 -4.41 4.76
C SER A 39 5.72 -4.41 3.28
N SER A 40 5.14 -3.44 2.56
CA SER A 40 5.53 -3.15 1.18
C SER A 40 7.03 -2.84 1.10
N SER A 41 7.66 -3.30 0.03
CA SER A 41 9.05 -2.98 -0.32
C SER A 41 9.18 -1.67 -1.11
N GLU A 42 8.06 -1.00 -1.42
CA GLU A 42 8.06 0.27 -2.14
C GLU A 42 8.91 1.30 -1.39
N LYS A 43 9.88 1.88 -2.10
CA LYS A 43 10.76 2.88 -1.52
C LYS A 43 10.06 4.22 -1.38
N ILE A 44 10.44 4.95 -0.35
CA ILE A 44 10.05 6.34 -0.16
C ILE A 44 11.32 7.18 -0.24
N PHE A 45 11.25 8.27 -0.98
CA PHE A 45 12.35 9.20 -1.14
C PHE A 45 11.98 10.56 -0.55
N LYS A 46 13.00 11.27 -0.06
CA LYS A 46 12.96 12.71 0.10
C LYS A 46 13.45 13.31 -1.21
N PHE A 47 12.59 14.06 -1.88
CA PHE A 47 12.92 14.84 -3.06
C PHE A 47 13.20 16.28 -2.63
N ALA A 48 14.33 16.85 -3.04
CA ALA A 48 14.67 18.25 -2.78
C ALA A 48 15.07 18.95 -4.08
N VAL A 49 14.54 20.15 -4.31
CA VAL A 49 14.85 20.99 -5.49
C VAL A 49 15.15 22.42 -5.05
N TYR A 50 16.02 23.10 -5.79
CA TYR A 50 16.50 24.44 -5.51
C TYR A 50 15.98 25.40 -6.58
N VAL A 51 15.15 26.36 -6.17
CA VAL A 51 14.34 27.16 -7.10
C VAL A 51 14.48 28.64 -6.78
N PRO A 52 14.60 29.55 -7.77
CA PRO A 52 14.47 30.98 -7.54
C PRO A 52 13.17 31.31 -6.81
N ILE A 53 13.21 32.25 -5.86
CA ILE A 53 12.06 32.60 -4.99
C ILE A 53 10.77 32.82 -5.80
N GLN A 54 10.85 33.50 -6.95
CA GLN A 54 9.69 33.86 -7.78
C GLN A 54 9.01 32.65 -8.45
N HIS A 55 9.68 31.50 -8.53
CA HIS A 55 9.19 30.29 -9.19
C HIS A 55 8.82 29.17 -8.19
N ALA A 56 9.10 29.34 -6.90
CA ALA A 56 8.96 28.29 -5.89
C ALA A 56 7.54 27.74 -5.80
N ASP A 57 6.52 28.61 -5.76
CA ASP A 57 5.11 28.19 -5.66
C ASP A 57 4.68 27.36 -6.88
N ARG A 58 5.03 27.82 -8.09
CA ARG A 58 4.72 27.11 -9.34
C ARG A 58 5.36 25.72 -9.37
N ILE A 59 6.60 25.60 -8.93
CA ILE A 59 7.29 24.29 -8.87
C ILE A 59 6.65 23.39 -7.82
N GLY A 60 6.35 23.92 -6.64
CA GLY A 60 5.64 23.21 -5.58
C GLY A 60 4.33 22.60 -6.09
N GLU A 61 3.48 23.41 -6.72
CA GLU A 61 2.23 22.92 -7.32
C GLU A 61 2.45 21.82 -8.37
N ALA A 62 3.46 21.98 -9.23
CA ALA A 62 3.75 21.01 -10.28
C ALA A 62 4.15 19.65 -9.71
N ILE A 63 5.06 19.62 -8.74
CA ILE A 63 5.51 18.37 -8.12
C ILE A 63 4.41 17.72 -7.27
N PHE A 64 3.54 18.50 -6.63
CA PHE A 64 2.41 17.96 -5.88
C PHE A 64 1.36 17.33 -6.80
N LYS A 65 1.02 18.00 -7.91
CA LYS A 65 0.12 17.45 -8.94
C LYS A 65 0.68 16.15 -9.53
N ALA A 66 2.00 16.04 -9.65
CA ALA A 66 2.70 14.84 -10.11
C ALA A 66 2.79 13.71 -9.06
N GLY A 67 2.41 13.96 -7.81
CA GLY A 67 2.28 12.92 -6.78
C GLY A 67 3.12 13.11 -5.52
N ALA A 68 3.99 14.11 -5.47
CA ALA A 68 4.80 14.39 -4.28
C ALA A 68 3.95 14.92 -3.10
N GLY A 69 4.50 14.83 -1.89
CA GLY A 69 3.94 15.46 -0.69
C GLY A 69 2.73 14.74 -0.10
N LYS A 70 2.59 13.43 -0.32
CA LYS A 70 1.54 12.62 0.32
C LYS A 70 2.08 11.93 1.57
N ILE A 71 1.55 12.30 2.74
CA ILE A 71 1.86 11.66 4.02
C ILE A 71 0.55 11.35 4.75
N GLY A 72 0.20 10.07 4.85
CA GLY A 72 -1.05 9.64 5.49
C GLY A 72 -2.27 10.31 4.83
N LYS A 73 -2.98 11.15 5.59
CA LYS A 73 -4.16 11.90 5.12
C LYS A 73 -3.86 13.32 4.63
N TYR A 74 -2.60 13.72 4.60
CA TYR A 74 -2.16 15.03 4.15
C TYR A 74 -1.58 14.95 2.75
N THR A 75 -1.89 15.94 1.92
CA THR A 75 -1.33 16.16 0.58
C THR A 75 -0.56 17.48 0.57
N GLU A 76 0.26 17.70 -0.46
CA GLU A 76 0.99 18.95 -0.66
C GLU A 76 1.95 19.28 0.49
N THR A 77 2.49 18.25 1.16
CA THR A 77 3.42 18.45 2.28
C THR A 77 4.81 18.76 1.76
N SER A 78 5.35 19.92 2.08
CA SER A 78 6.77 20.26 1.88
C SER A 78 7.34 21.04 3.06
N PHE A 79 8.66 21.12 3.10
CA PHE A 79 9.39 22.06 3.93
C PHE A 79 10.26 22.93 3.02
N ASN A 80 10.30 24.23 3.29
CA ASN A 80 10.97 25.21 2.44
C ASN A 80 12.05 25.94 3.25
N ILE A 81 13.25 26.04 2.70
CA ILE A 81 14.38 26.74 3.32
C ILE A 81 14.91 27.78 2.34
N SER A 82 14.96 29.05 2.75
CA SER A 82 15.62 30.08 1.96
C SER A 82 17.14 29.99 2.12
N GLY A 83 17.85 30.15 1.02
CA GLY A 83 19.30 30.10 0.99
C GLY A 83 19.86 30.74 -0.27
N LYS A 84 21.17 30.64 -0.44
CA LYS A 84 21.89 31.26 -1.55
C LYS A 84 22.56 30.20 -2.41
N GLY A 85 22.16 30.13 -3.67
CA GLY A 85 22.79 29.30 -4.70
C GLY A 85 23.93 30.04 -5.38
N THR A 86 24.97 29.31 -5.77
CA THR A 86 26.06 29.85 -6.61
C THR A 86 26.35 28.91 -7.76
N PHE A 87 26.49 29.48 -8.95
CA PHE A 87 26.92 28.76 -10.15
C PHE A 87 27.74 29.69 -11.05
N LYS A 88 28.46 29.11 -12.01
CA LYS A 88 29.24 29.85 -13.00
C LYS A 88 28.96 29.25 -14.37
N PRO A 89 28.15 29.91 -15.23
CA PRO A 89 27.83 29.38 -16.55
C PRO A 89 29.09 29.19 -17.40
N MET A 90 29.17 28.06 -18.10
CA MET A 90 30.28 27.73 -18.99
C MET A 90 29.96 28.08 -20.45
N GLU A 91 30.96 28.10 -21.32
CA GLU A 91 30.72 28.22 -22.76
C GLU A 91 29.77 27.11 -23.24
N GLY A 92 28.84 27.46 -24.12
CA GLY A 92 27.81 26.55 -24.63
C GLY A 92 26.55 26.45 -23.75
N THR A 93 26.47 27.15 -22.62
CA THR A 93 25.24 27.24 -21.80
C THR A 93 24.36 28.42 -22.21
N ASN A 94 23.05 28.29 -22.04
CA ASN A 94 22.09 29.40 -22.17
C ASN A 94 21.48 29.74 -20.80
N PRO A 95 22.21 30.42 -19.90
CA PRO A 95 21.78 30.59 -18.52
C PRO A 95 20.52 31.46 -18.45
N PHE A 96 19.51 30.98 -17.71
CA PHE A 96 18.31 31.76 -17.40
C PHE A 96 18.64 33.02 -16.59
N ILE A 97 19.65 32.95 -15.70
CA ILE A 97 20.19 34.06 -14.92
C ILE A 97 21.72 34.09 -15.06
N GLY A 98 22.26 35.27 -15.36
CA GLY A 98 23.70 35.53 -15.30
C GLY A 98 24.44 35.55 -16.63
N LYS A 99 25.78 35.62 -16.55
CA LYS A 99 26.68 35.70 -17.72
C LYS A 99 27.69 34.56 -17.77
N ILE A 100 28.02 34.13 -18.99
CA ILE A 100 29.06 33.12 -19.23
C ILE A 100 30.40 33.59 -18.64
N GLY A 101 31.04 32.72 -17.86
CA GLY A 101 32.34 32.99 -17.25
C GLY A 101 32.31 33.76 -15.92
N GLU A 102 31.15 34.28 -15.50
CA GLU A 102 30.98 35.03 -14.25
C GLU A 102 30.27 34.18 -13.19
N ARG A 103 30.65 34.34 -11.91
CA ARG A 103 29.98 33.63 -10.81
C ARG A 103 28.72 34.38 -10.42
N GLU A 104 27.60 33.69 -10.51
CA GLU A 104 26.31 34.18 -10.05
C GLU A 104 26.02 33.78 -8.61
N ASN A 105 25.16 34.57 -8.00
CA ASN A 105 24.74 34.49 -6.61
C ASN A 105 23.24 34.78 -6.57
N VAL A 106 22.42 33.77 -6.34
CA VAL A 106 20.95 33.88 -6.43
C VAL A 106 20.31 33.46 -5.12
N GLU A 107 19.33 34.23 -4.65
CA GLU A 107 18.47 33.83 -3.55
C GLU A 107 17.48 32.77 -4.03
N GLU A 108 17.51 31.61 -3.40
CA GLU A 108 16.76 30.43 -3.79
C GLU A 108 16.01 29.84 -2.59
N ILE A 109 14.96 29.07 -2.89
CA ILE A 109 14.25 28.24 -1.93
C ILE A 109 14.60 26.79 -2.25
N LYS A 110 15.12 26.08 -1.25
CA LYS A 110 15.15 24.63 -1.23
C LYS A 110 13.76 24.14 -0.83
N ILE A 111 13.04 23.55 -1.77
CA ILE A 111 11.76 22.87 -1.53
C ILE A 111 12.06 21.40 -1.33
N GLU A 112 11.64 20.84 -0.20
CA GLU A 112 11.83 19.42 0.07
C GLU A 112 10.55 18.70 0.50
N THR A 113 10.29 17.55 -0.09
CA THR A 113 9.04 16.80 0.06
C THR A 113 9.27 15.30 0.01
N VAL A 114 8.27 14.50 0.35
CA VAL A 114 8.32 13.04 0.21
C VAL A 114 7.73 12.61 -1.12
N VAL A 115 8.24 11.54 -1.70
CA VAL A 115 7.71 10.94 -2.92
C VAL A 115 7.86 9.42 -2.86
N THR A 116 6.89 8.70 -3.42
CA THR A 116 6.97 7.24 -3.54
C THR A 116 7.76 6.84 -4.79
N GLU A 117 8.35 5.66 -4.80
CA GLU A 117 9.13 5.15 -5.94
C GLU A 117 8.37 5.23 -7.27
N ARG A 118 7.09 4.87 -7.28
CA ARG A 118 6.24 4.92 -8.49
C ARG A 118 5.99 6.33 -9.03
N ASP A 119 6.01 7.34 -8.16
CA ASP A 119 5.69 8.73 -8.52
C ASP A 119 6.97 9.53 -8.84
N LEU A 120 8.16 9.01 -8.49
CA LEU A 120 9.43 9.74 -8.56
C LEU A 120 9.74 10.26 -9.96
N ASP A 121 9.65 9.42 -10.99
CA ASP A 121 9.96 9.83 -12.37
C ASP A 121 9.00 10.92 -12.87
N SER A 122 7.71 10.77 -12.54
CA SER A 122 6.69 11.76 -12.90
C SER A 122 6.94 13.10 -12.19
N VAL A 123 7.35 13.06 -10.93
CA VAL A 123 7.70 14.25 -10.13
C VAL A 123 8.95 14.94 -10.67
N VAL A 124 10.00 14.18 -11.01
CA VAL A 124 11.23 14.73 -11.61
C VAL A 124 10.91 15.38 -12.96
N GLN A 125 10.12 14.72 -13.80
CA GLN A 125 9.74 15.28 -15.09
C GLN A 125 8.90 16.56 -14.94
N ALA A 126 7.89 16.55 -14.07
CA ALA A 126 7.06 17.72 -13.81
C ALA A 126 7.86 18.89 -13.25
N MET A 127 8.88 18.61 -12.42
CA MET A 127 9.82 19.61 -11.94
C MET A 127 10.60 20.21 -13.12
N LYS A 128 11.25 19.37 -13.94
CA LYS A 128 12.06 19.81 -15.09
C LYS A 128 11.25 20.66 -16.08
N ASP A 129 10.04 20.21 -16.43
CA ASP A 129 9.17 20.89 -17.40
C ASP A 129 8.72 22.28 -16.93
N ASN A 130 8.75 22.55 -15.61
CA ASN A 130 8.32 23.81 -15.04
C ASN A 130 9.47 24.67 -14.51
N HIS A 131 10.68 24.13 -14.40
CA HIS A 131 11.82 24.81 -13.83
C HIS A 131 12.36 25.89 -14.78
N PRO A 132 12.71 27.08 -14.29
CA PRO A 132 13.25 28.14 -15.14
C PRO A 132 14.66 27.84 -15.68
N TYR A 133 15.43 27.00 -14.98
CA TYR A 133 16.78 26.60 -15.40
C TYR A 133 16.72 25.45 -16.39
N GLU A 134 17.61 25.48 -17.38
CA GLU A 134 17.79 24.42 -18.38
C GLU A 134 18.16 23.07 -17.72
N GLU A 135 19.05 23.11 -16.74
CA GLU A 135 19.48 21.95 -15.95
C GLU A 135 19.27 22.22 -14.45
N PRO A 136 18.08 21.88 -13.91
CA PRO A 136 17.76 22.10 -12.50
C PRO A 136 18.57 21.19 -11.57
N ALA A 137 19.10 21.75 -10.48
CA ALA A 137 19.69 20.96 -9.40
C ALA A 137 18.60 20.37 -8.49
N TYR A 138 18.68 19.07 -8.23
CA TYR A 138 17.81 18.38 -7.29
C TYR A 138 18.51 17.17 -6.66
N ASP A 139 18.03 16.76 -5.50
CA ASP A 139 18.51 15.60 -4.75
C ASP A 139 17.37 14.61 -4.49
N VAL A 140 17.74 13.33 -4.46
CA VAL A 140 16.85 12.22 -4.11
C VAL A 140 17.51 11.37 -3.03
N TYR A 141 16.94 11.37 -1.83
CA TYR A 141 17.45 10.59 -0.71
C TYR A 141 16.49 9.45 -0.38
N GLU A 142 16.96 8.20 -0.43
CA GLU A 142 16.16 7.05 0.02
C GLU A 142 15.92 7.13 1.54
N LEU A 143 14.66 7.13 1.95
CA LEU A 143 14.27 7.16 3.34
C LEU A 143 14.05 5.73 3.86
N LYS A 144 14.76 5.37 4.93
CA LYS A 144 14.57 4.11 5.64
C LYS A 144 13.30 4.18 6.50
N THR A 145 12.15 4.04 5.88
CA THR A 145 10.84 3.99 6.55
C THR A 145 10.28 2.57 6.55
N LYS A 146 9.42 2.25 7.53
CA LYS A 146 8.61 1.04 7.47
C LYS A 146 7.25 1.42 6.88
N SER A 147 6.90 0.80 5.76
CA SER A 147 5.58 1.02 5.17
C SER A 147 4.48 0.54 6.11
N SER A 148 3.45 1.38 6.28
CA SER A 148 2.23 1.07 7.03
C SER A 148 1.27 0.15 6.26
N TYR A 149 1.54 -0.07 4.97
CA TYR A 149 0.79 -0.98 4.09
C TYR A 149 1.68 -2.12 3.61
N GLY A 150 1.07 -3.16 3.09
CA GLY A 150 1.73 -4.43 2.82
C GLY A 150 0.73 -5.58 2.80
N ILE A 151 1.24 -6.81 2.64
CA ILE A 151 0.39 -7.98 2.49
C ILE A 151 -0.06 -8.49 3.85
N GLY A 152 -1.35 -8.86 3.91
CA GLY A 152 -1.99 -9.39 5.10
C GLY A 152 -2.09 -8.38 6.25
N ILE A 153 -2.75 -8.82 7.31
CA ILE A 153 -3.05 -8.04 8.51
C ILE A 153 -2.50 -8.77 9.72
N PHE A 154 -1.83 -8.02 10.58
CA PHE A 154 -1.64 -8.37 11.98
C PHE A 154 -2.43 -7.39 12.83
N GLY A 155 -3.27 -7.91 13.70
CA GLY A 155 -4.15 -7.09 14.52
C GLY A 155 -4.65 -7.82 15.75
N GLU A 156 -5.61 -7.21 16.42
CA GLU A 156 -6.27 -7.81 17.57
C GLU A 156 -7.79 -7.70 17.49
N ILE A 157 -8.46 -8.61 18.18
CA ILE A 157 -9.90 -8.53 18.46
C ILE A 157 -10.11 -8.00 19.88
N ASP A 158 -11.26 -7.35 20.11
CA ASP A 158 -11.55 -6.63 21.38
C ASP A 158 -11.79 -7.53 22.59
N ARG A 159 -11.73 -8.85 22.42
CA ARG A 159 -11.99 -9.83 23.48
C ARG A 159 -11.12 -11.06 23.30
N GLU A 160 -10.83 -11.72 24.40
CA GLU A 160 -10.19 -13.03 24.40
C GLU A 160 -11.25 -14.13 24.21
N VAL A 161 -11.02 -15.07 23.30
CA VAL A 161 -12.02 -16.06 22.88
C VAL A 161 -11.41 -17.42 22.59
N GLU A 162 -12.14 -18.49 22.86
CA GLU A 162 -11.74 -19.84 22.48
C GLU A 162 -11.61 -19.99 20.96
N ILE A 163 -10.55 -20.67 20.54
CA ILE A 163 -10.21 -20.83 19.11
C ILE A 163 -11.35 -21.43 18.29
N SER A 164 -12.03 -22.45 18.83
CA SER A 164 -13.16 -23.09 18.14
C SER A 164 -14.34 -22.14 17.96
N LYS A 165 -14.61 -21.28 18.95
CA LYS A 165 -15.70 -20.29 18.88
C LYS A 165 -15.39 -19.22 17.84
N PHE A 166 -14.18 -18.67 17.87
CA PHE A 166 -13.79 -17.65 16.89
C PHE A 166 -13.69 -18.23 15.47
N SER A 167 -13.22 -19.47 15.30
CA SER A 167 -13.20 -20.14 14.00
C SER A 167 -14.60 -20.31 13.39
N LEU A 168 -15.61 -20.61 14.22
CA LEU A 168 -17.01 -20.66 13.78
C LEU A 168 -17.57 -19.27 13.47
N GLU A 169 -17.19 -18.24 14.24
CA GLU A 169 -17.56 -16.86 13.93
C GLU A 169 -16.98 -16.42 12.58
N VAL A 170 -15.72 -16.74 12.30
CA VAL A 170 -15.07 -16.48 11.00
C VAL A 170 -15.80 -17.20 9.88
N LYS A 171 -16.08 -18.51 10.03
CA LYS A 171 -16.88 -19.27 9.06
C LYS A 171 -18.20 -18.58 8.75
N ASN A 172 -18.94 -18.17 9.77
CA ASN A 172 -20.26 -17.56 9.62
C ASN A 172 -20.19 -16.17 8.98
N LYS A 173 -19.28 -15.31 9.43
CA LYS A 173 -19.10 -13.94 8.90
C LYS A 173 -18.64 -13.95 7.45
N LEU A 174 -17.72 -14.86 7.10
CA LEU A 174 -17.28 -15.05 5.73
C LEU A 174 -18.27 -15.87 4.89
N ARG A 175 -19.34 -16.40 5.50
CA ARG A 175 -20.30 -17.29 4.84
C ARG A 175 -19.58 -18.45 4.13
N ALA A 176 -18.53 -18.97 4.77
CA ALA A 176 -17.71 -20.03 4.23
C ALA A 176 -18.43 -21.37 4.40
N ARG A 177 -18.36 -22.22 3.38
CA ARG A 177 -19.08 -23.50 3.40
C ARG A 177 -18.51 -24.45 4.45
N TYR A 178 -17.19 -24.45 4.58
CA TYR A 178 -16.42 -25.18 5.58
C TYR A 178 -15.18 -24.37 5.97
N VAL A 179 -14.53 -24.78 7.04
CA VAL A 179 -13.21 -24.31 7.43
C VAL A 179 -12.42 -25.50 7.96
N ARG A 180 -11.10 -25.48 7.84
CA ARG A 180 -10.20 -26.49 8.41
C ARG A 180 -9.34 -25.83 9.47
N LEU A 181 -9.44 -26.30 10.71
CA LEU A 181 -8.65 -25.78 11.81
C LEU A 181 -7.42 -26.66 12.04
N ILE A 182 -6.24 -26.09 11.82
CA ILE A 182 -4.96 -26.63 12.24
C ILE A 182 -4.70 -26.12 13.67
N LYS A 183 -5.17 -26.88 14.65
CA LYS A 183 -5.03 -26.53 16.08
C LYS A 183 -3.68 -27.01 16.62
N SER A 184 -2.73 -26.12 16.83
CA SER A 184 -1.36 -26.44 17.28
C SER A 184 -1.16 -26.23 18.77
N ASN A 185 -2.00 -25.42 19.41
CA ASN A 185 -2.01 -25.20 20.86
C ASN A 185 -3.44 -24.92 21.38
N ASN A 186 -3.58 -24.67 22.68
CA ASN A 186 -4.85 -24.32 23.33
C ASN A 186 -4.92 -22.86 23.80
N ARG A 187 -4.06 -21.98 23.28
CA ARG A 187 -4.12 -20.54 23.61
C ARG A 187 -5.46 -19.99 23.15
N LYS A 188 -6.03 -19.10 23.97
CA LYS A 188 -7.15 -18.28 23.54
C LYS A 188 -6.68 -17.27 22.50
N ILE A 189 -7.62 -16.79 21.70
CA ILE A 189 -7.36 -15.88 20.59
C ILE A 189 -7.60 -14.45 21.03
N ARG A 190 -6.60 -13.60 20.80
CA ARG A 190 -6.71 -12.15 20.82
C ARG A 190 -5.94 -11.52 19.66
N LYS A 191 -4.68 -11.92 19.45
CA LYS A 191 -3.84 -11.48 18.34
C LYS A 191 -4.14 -12.35 17.13
N VAL A 192 -4.57 -11.73 16.03
CA VAL A 192 -4.99 -12.42 14.82
C VAL A 192 -4.15 -11.94 13.64
N ALA A 193 -3.65 -12.91 12.89
CA ALA A 193 -3.10 -12.70 11.57
C ALA A 193 -4.13 -13.09 10.51
N LEU A 194 -4.20 -12.35 9.40
CA LEU A 194 -5.09 -12.63 8.28
C LEU A 194 -4.36 -12.36 6.97
N CYS A 195 -4.48 -13.27 6.01
CA CYS A 195 -4.18 -13.03 4.60
C CYS A 195 -5.29 -13.67 3.77
N THR A 196 -5.98 -12.90 2.93
CA THR A 196 -6.93 -13.48 1.97
C THR A 196 -6.19 -14.27 0.88
N GLY A 197 -6.88 -15.20 0.23
CA GLY A 197 -6.30 -16.03 -0.82
C GLY A 197 -5.29 -17.05 -0.28
N SER A 198 -4.16 -17.21 -0.98
CA SER A 198 -3.12 -18.18 -0.65
C SER A 198 -1.98 -17.56 0.18
N GLY A 199 -2.12 -17.59 1.50
CA GLY A 199 -1.16 -17.03 2.46
C GLY A 199 -0.18 -18.02 3.08
N GLY A 200 -0.04 -19.24 2.53
CA GLY A 200 0.80 -20.29 3.12
C GLY A 200 2.28 -19.92 3.26
N SER A 201 2.80 -19.06 2.38
CA SER A 201 4.18 -18.57 2.39
C SER A 201 4.49 -17.54 3.49
N LEU A 202 3.47 -17.02 4.17
CA LEU A 202 3.61 -16.02 5.23
C LEU A 202 3.69 -16.63 6.64
N LEU A 203 3.70 -17.96 6.75
CA LEU A 203 3.59 -18.68 8.02
C LEU A 203 4.67 -18.26 9.04
N GLU A 204 5.91 -18.10 8.59
CA GLU A 204 7.03 -17.70 9.45
C GLU A 204 6.90 -16.24 9.90
N GLN A 205 6.48 -15.34 9.01
CA GLN A 205 6.22 -13.93 9.31
C GLN A 205 5.11 -13.80 10.36
N VAL A 206 4.08 -14.62 10.28
CA VAL A 206 3.00 -14.68 11.27
C VAL A 206 3.52 -15.18 12.62
N ASN A 207 4.29 -16.26 12.62
CA ASN A 207 4.88 -16.81 13.84
C ASN A 207 5.79 -15.80 14.55
N ASN A 208 6.61 -15.06 13.79
CA ASN A 208 7.49 -14.01 14.32
C ASN A 208 6.73 -12.83 14.97
N LYS A 209 5.45 -12.64 14.63
CA LYS A 209 4.58 -11.64 15.27
C LYS A 209 3.82 -12.19 16.48
N ASP A 210 4.01 -13.46 16.85
CA ASP A 210 3.33 -14.13 17.97
C ASP A 210 1.79 -13.98 17.86
N ALA A 211 1.25 -14.31 16.68
CA ALA A 211 -0.20 -14.37 16.48
C ALA A 211 -0.79 -15.63 17.13
N ASP A 212 -1.97 -15.52 17.75
CA ASP A 212 -2.66 -16.65 18.36
C ASP A 212 -3.34 -17.53 17.31
N LEU A 213 -3.82 -16.90 16.23
CA LEU A 213 -4.47 -17.53 15.09
C LEU A 213 -4.06 -16.85 13.79
N TYR A 214 -3.73 -17.66 12.78
CA TYR A 214 -3.60 -17.22 11.40
C TYR A 214 -4.80 -17.64 10.56
N ILE A 215 -5.43 -16.71 9.84
CA ILE A 215 -6.56 -16.97 8.94
C ILE A 215 -6.09 -16.78 7.49
N THR A 216 -6.27 -17.81 6.66
CA THR A 216 -5.90 -17.77 5.23
C THR A 216 -6.66 -18.84 4.43
N GLY A 217 -6.51 -18.88 3.11
CA GLY A 217 -6.86 -20.01 2.26
C GLY A 217 -5.64 -20.83 1.79
N ASP A 218 -5.92 -21.89 1.02
CA ASP A 218 -4.96 -22.74 0.30
C ASP A 218 -3.82 -23.34 1.14
N ILE A 219 -4.14 -23.78 2.36
CA ILE A 219 -3.15 -24.48 3.19
C ILE A 219 -2.91 -25.89 2.64
N THR A 220 -1.67 -26.13 2.20
CA THR A 220 -1.21 -27.46 1.80
C THR A 220 -0.95 -28.34 3.02
N TYR A 221 -0.84 -29.66 2.80
CA TYR A 221 -0.53 -30.61 3.88
C TYR A 221 0.80 -30.27 4.60
N HIS A 222 1.86 -29.97 3.85
CA HIS A 222 3.15 -29.63 4.44
C HIS A 222 3.12 -28.29 5.19
N THR A 223 2.37 -27.30 4.69
CA THR A 223 2.16 -26.04 5.41
C THR A 223 1.40 -26.27 6.72
N ALA A 224 0.41 -27.17 6.74
CA ALA A 224 -0.31 -27.54 7.97
C ALA A 224 0.60 -28.26 8.99
N LEU A 225 1.46 -29.18 8.54
CA LEU A 225 2.46 -29.82 9.41
C LEU A 225 3.43 -28.79 9.98
N ARG A 226 3.92 -27.86 9.15
CA ARG A 226 4.82 -26.80 9.60
C ARG A 226 4.15 -25.91 10.66
N ALA A 227 2.87 -25.58 10.47
CA ALA A 227 2.12 -24.82 11.47
C ALA A 227 2.03 -25.56 12.82
N LYS A 228 1.88 -26.88 12.80
CA LYS A 228 1.92 -27.72 14.00
C LYS A 228 3.28 -27.67 14.69
N GLU A 229 4.36 -27.80 13.94
CA GLU A 229 5.74 -27.72 14.47
C GLU A 229 6.04 -26.37 15.13
N LEU A 230 5.58 -25.28 14.51
CA LEU A 230 5.71 -23.92 15.03
C LEU A 230 4.84 -23.66 16.26
N GLY A 231 3.89 -24.55 16.56
CA GLY A 231 2.87 -24.30 17.58
C GLY A 231 1.87 -23.21 17.18
N LEU A 232 1.82 -22.79 15.92
CA LEU A 232 0.94 -21.74 15.41
C LEU A 232 -0.40 -22.32 14.99
N ASN A 233 -1.50 -21.79 15.52
CA ASN A 233 -2.82 -22.19 15.05
C ASN A 233 -3.15 -21.53 13.70
N VAL A 234 -3.71 -22.30 12.78
CA VAL A 234 -4.11 -21.81 11.45
C VAL A 234 -5.55 -22.22 11.15
N LEU A 235 -6.36 -21.27 10.70
CA LEU A 235 -7.70 -21.50 10.18
C LEU A 235 -7.67 -21.33 8.67
N ASP A 236 -7.81 -22.44 7.97
CA ASP A 236 -7.95 -22.44 6.53
C ASP A 236 -9.42 -22.27 6.14
N VAL A 237 -9.73 -21.14 5.50
CA VAL A 237 -11.09 -20.73 5.10
C VAL A 237 -11.28 -20.83 3.58
N GLU A 238 -10.36 -21.49 2.86
CA GLU A 238 -10.37 -21.62 1.40
C GLU A 238 -10.23 -20.28 0.63
N HIS A 239 -9.65 -20.34 -0.56
CA HIS A 239 -9.30 -19.15 -1.35
C HIS A 239 -10.53 -18.31 -1.73
N PHE A 240 -11.52 -18.93 -2.39
CA PHE A 240 -12.72 -18.24 -2.82
C PHE A 240 -13.51 -17.66 -1.65
N ASP A 241 -13.62 -18.40 -0.54
CA ASP A 241 -14.40 -17.98 0.61
C ASP A 241 -13.76 -16.79 1.38
N THR A 242 -12.44 -16.57 1.24
CA THR A 242 -11.78 -15.34 1.71
C THR A 242 -11.81 -14.19 0.71
N GLU A 243 -11.82 -14.46 -0.60
CA GLU A 243 -11.69 -13.41 -1.64
C GLU A 243 -12.99 -12.98 -2.34
N LYS A 244 -14.08 -13.73 -2.23
CA LYS A 244 -15.39 -13.39 -2.86
C LYS A 244 -15.93 -12.01 -2.49
N PHE A 245 -15.34 -11.37 -1.48
CA PHE A 245 -15.63 -10.01 -1.06
C PHE A 245 -14.98 -8.93 -1.94
N PHE A 246 -14.07 -9.28 -2.86
CA PHE A 246 -13.36 -8.36 -3.75
C PHE A 246 -14.31 -7.38 -4.46
N VAL A 247 -15.41 -7.89 -5.02
CA VAL A 247 -16.39 -7.05 -5.75
C VAL A 247 -16.99 -5.97 -4.84
N GLU A 248 -17.37 -6.33 -3.61
CA GLU A 248 -17.94 -5.38 -2.65
C GLU A 248 -16.88 -4.41 -2.11
N ALA A 249 -15.69 -4.93 -1.79
CA ALA A 249 -14.57 -4.14 -1.29
C ALA A 249 -14.16 -3.05 -2.31
N LEU A 250 -13.98 -3.45 -3.58
CA LEU A 250 -13.61 -2.53 -4.66
C LEU A 250 -14.73 -1.53 -4.94
N TYR A 251 -15.99 -1.98 -5.01
CA TYR A 251 -17.14 -1.10 -5.23
C TYR A 251 -17.21 0.02 -4.17
N ASN A 252 -17.01 -0.32 -2.89
CA ASN A 252 -16.99 0.65 -1.81
C ASN A 252 -15.83 1.66 -1.94
N GLN A 253 -14.65 1.21 -2.39
CA GLN A 253 -13.53 2.11 -2.65
C GLN A 253 -13.83 3.05 -3.82
N LEU A 254 -14.38 2.56 -4.94
CA LEU A 254 -14.72 3.39 -6.09
C LEU A 254 -15.72 4.50 -5.72
N ILE A 255 -16.73 4.18 -4.89
CA ILE A 255 -17.64 5.19 -4.34
C ILE A 255 -16.90 6.23 -3.51
N LYS A 256 -15.99 5.80 -2.64
CA LYS A 256 -15.17 6.71 -1.81
C LYS A 256 -14.31 7.64 -2.67
N TYR A 257 -13.84 7.17 -3.81
CA TYR A 257 -13.14 7.97 -4.83
C TYR A 257 -14.08 8.76 -5.75
N LYS A 258 -15.36 8.89 -5.39
CA LYS A 258 -16.38 9.69 -6.09
C LYS A 258 -16.66 9.22 -7.52
N ILE A 259 -16.43 7.95 -7.82
CA ILE A 259 -16.89 7.37 -9.09
C ILE A 259 -18.43 7.29 -9.04
N PRO A 260 -19.15 7.82 -10.05
CA PRO A 260 -20.60 7.82 -10.07
C PRO A 260 -21.18 6.39 -9.99
N GLN A 261 -22.20 6.19 -9.16
CA GLN A 261 -22.76 4.84 -8.93
C GLN A 261 -23.59 4.32 -10.11
N ASP A 262 -24.14 5.21 -10.92
CA ASP A 262 -24.94 4.89 -12.11
C ASP A 262 -24.11 4.19 -13.21
N ILE A 263 -22.79 4.35 -13.19
CA ILE A 263 -21.88 3.64 -14.11
C ILE A 263 -21.24 2.39 -13.49
N LEU A 264 -21.54 2.08 -12.22
CA LEU A 264 -20.96 0.93 -11.51
C LEU A 264 -21.96 -0.23 -11.41
N ILE A 265 -21.54 -1.39 -11.92
CA ILE A 265 -22.36 -2.61 -11.89
C ILE A 265 -21.56 -3.73 -11.22
N LYS A 266 -22.09 -4.25 -10.11
CA LYS A 266 -21.49 -5.40 -9.41
C LYS A 266 -21.85 -6.71 -10.10
N SER A 267 -20.86 -7.58 -10.30
CA SER A 267 -21.12 -8.97 -10.70
C SER A 267 -21.91 -9.68 -9.59
N LYS A 268 -23.00 -10.34 -9.97
CA LYS A 268 -23.80 -11.21 -9.09
C LYS A 268 -23.41 -12.69 -9.21
N LYS A 269 -22.48 -13.02 -10.10
CA LYS A 269 -22.09 -14.40 -10.41
C LYS A 269 -20.65 -14.62 -9.98
N MET A 270 -20.49 -15.16 -8.78
CA MET A 270 -19.23 -15.66 -8.24
C MET A 270 -19.50 -17.05 -7.67
N LYS A 271 -18.75 -18.05 -8.10
CA LYS A 271 -18.89 -19.42 -7.62
C LYS A 271 -17.50 -19.99 -7.38
N SER A 272 -17.33 -20.67 -6.25
CA SER A 272 -16.14 -21.49 -6.04
C SER A 272 -16.05 -22.55 -7.14
N PRO A 273 -14.84 -22.86 -7.64
CA PRO A 273 -14.64 -23.97 -8.57
C PRO A 273 -14.89 -25.33 -7.90
N TYR A 274 -14.85 -25.40 -6.56
CA TYR A 274 -15.05 -26.63 -5.82
C TYR A 274 -16.52 -26.88 -5.48
N LYS A 275 -16.95 -28.13 -5.62
CA LYS A 275 -18.19 -28.65 -5.04
C LYS A 275 -17.83 -29.56 -3.86
N LEU A 276 -18.43 -29.29 -2.70
CA LEU A 276 -18.33 -30.19 -1.55
C LEU A 276 -19.28 -31.36 -1.80
N LEU A 277 -18.77 -32.58 -1.59
CA LEU A 277 -19.51 -33.83 -1.75
C LEU A 277 -20.00 -34.32 -0.39
#